data_AF-A0A9Q3QC21-F1
#
_entry.id   AF-A0A9Q3QC21-F1
#
_cell.length_a   1.000
_cell.length_b   1.000
_cell.length_c   1.000
_cell.angle_alpha   90.00
_cell.angle_beta   90.00
_cell.angle_gamma   90.00
#
_symmetry.space_group_name_H-M   'P 1'
#
loop_
_entity.id
_entity.type
_entity.pdbx_description
1 polymer ?
#
loop_
_entity_poly.entity_id
_entity_poly.type
_entity_poly.pdbx_seq_one_letter_code
_entity_poly.pdbx_strand_id
1 'polypeptide(L)'
;MWKKACDTAAKCIAEAKEYNKQRWDKTHMELDFKEGDQVKESSGTQTYRGIFQEAPSLPSKFDQTILPNREDKFPSRKKNPTKPDIVEVEDSPGPVSKIIRARKIRLNRKDQRQYLVRFKHQTADKDKWLAEDAIPDGNLHLRSFRPSRRTEKSHQ
;
A
#
# COMPACT_ATOMS: atom_id res chain seq x y z
N MET A 1 -8.67 -39.42 14.77
CA MET A 1 -7.56 -38.43 14.84
C MET A 1 -7.93 -37.06 14.26
N TRP A 2 -8.77 -36.95 13.22
CA TRP A 2 -9.16 -35.67 12.59
C TRP A 2 -9.95 -34.69 13.47
N LYS A 3 -10.86 -35.18 14.33
CA LYS A 3 -11.70 -34.32 15.19
C LYS A 3 -10.87 -33.39 16.10
N LYS A 4 -9.80 -33.91 16.72
CA LYS A 4 -8.89 -33.11 17.54
C LYS A 4 -8.20 -31.99 16.74
N ALA A 5 -7.89 -32.21 15.46
CA ALA A 5 -7.28 -31.19 14.62
C ALA A 5 -8.29 -30.07 14.27
N CYS A 6 -9.55 -30.43 13.99
CA CYS A 6 -10.62 -29.45 13.77
C CYS A 6 -10.88 -28.60 15.02
N ASP A 7 -10.92 -29.22 16.20
CA ASP A 7 -11.14 -28.52 17.46
C ASP A 7 -10.00 -27.55 17.78
N THR A 8 -8.75 -27.94 17.52
CA THR A 8 -7.59 -27.06 17.67
C THR A 8 -7.63 -25.91 16.68
N ALA A 9 -7.97 -26.16 15.41
CA ALA A 9 -8.09 -25.11 14.40
C ALA A 9 -9.19 -24.10 14.77
N ALA A 10 -10.34 -24.57 15.26
CA ALA A 10 -11.43 -23.72 15.70
C ALA A 10 -11.02 -22.81 16.88
N LYS A 11 -10.27 -23.36 17.85
CA LYS A 11 -9.72 -22.60 18.99
C LYS A 11 -8.74 -21.52 18.53
N CYS A 12 -7.80 -21.85 17.64
CA CYS A 12 -6.86 -20.87 17.10
C CYS A 12 -7.55 -19.67 16.42
N ILE A 13 -8.64 -19.93 15.68
CA ILE A 13 -9.41 -18.87 15.02
C ILE A 13 -10.15 -18.00 16.04
N ALA A 14 -10.73 -18.61 17.08
CA ALA A 14 -11.43 -17.88 18.14
C ALA A 14 -10.46 -16.99 18.93
N GLU A 15 -9.31 -17.54 19.35
CA GLU A 15 -8.27 -16.81 20.07
C GLU A 15 -7.70 -15.66 19.24
N ALA A 16 -7.47 -15.87 17.93
CA ALA A 16 -6.99 -14.82 17.04
C ALA A 16 -8.00 -13.67 16.89
N LYS A 17 -9.30 -13.97 16.78
CA LYS A 17 -10.37 -12.96 16.73
C LYS A 17 -10.44 -12.15 18.01
N GLU A 18 -10.35 -12.82 19.15
CA GLU A 18 -10.40 -12.18 20.46
C GLU A 18 -9.16 -11.33 20.74
N TYR A 19 -7.96 -11.81 20.39
CA TYR A 19 -6.73 -11.03 20.44
C TYR A 19 -6.83 -9.76 19.59
N ASN A 20 -7.36 -9.86 18.37
CA ASN A 20 -7.53 -8.70 17.50
C ASN A 20 -8.52 -7.69 18.07
N LYS A 21 -9.66 -8.16 18.60
CA LYS A 21 -10.66 -7.30 19.26
C LYS A 21 -10.04 -6.54 20.45
N GLN A 22 -9.39 -7.26 21.37
CA GLN A 22 -8.76 -6.63 22.53
C GLN A 22 -7.63 -5.67 22.16
N ARG A 23 -6.91 -5.92 21.06
CA ARG A 23 -5.88 -5.02 20.55
C ARG A 23 -6.49 -3.76 19.95
N TRP A 24 -7.54 -3.91 19.13
CA TRP A 24 -8.26 -2.81 18.49
C TRP A 24 -8.88 -1.88 19.52
N ASP A 25 -9.61 -2.44 20.49
CA ASP A 25 -10.30 -1.69 21.56
C ASP A 25 -9.33 -0.91 22.47
N LYS A 26 -8.09 -1.41 22.64
CA LYS A 26 -7.06 -0.72 23.44
C LYS A 26 -6.39 0.44 22.69
N THR A 27 -6.30 0.36 21.36
CA THR A 27 -5.60 1.39 20.56
C THR A 27 -6.53 2.41 19.93
N HIS A 28 -7.82 2.12 19.83
CA HIS A 28 -8.82 3.08 19.38
C HIS A 28 -9.55 3.69 20.58
N MET A 29 -9.14 4.91 20.93
CA MET A 29 -10.01 5.80 21.69
C MET A 29 -11.08 6.31 20.71
N GLU A 30 -12.35 6.07 21.01
CA GLU A 30 -13.44 6.77 20.33
C GLU A 30 -13.21 8.27 20.51
N LEU A 31 -13.26 9.01 19.40
CA LEU A 31 -13.23 10.46 19.45
C LEU A 31 -14.55 10.91 20.09
N ASP A 32 -14.47 11.67 21.17
CA ASP A 32 -15.63 12.25 21.85
C ASP A 32 -16.25 13.35 20.98
N PHE A 33 -17.03 12.96 19.96
CA PHE A 33 -17.83 13.88 19.16
C PHE A 33 -18.96 14.43 20.03
N LYS A 34 -18.98 15.76 20.21
CA LYS A 34 -20.11 16.44 20.83
C LYS A 34 -21.09 16.88 19.75
N GLU A 35 -22.39 16.77 20.02
CA GLU A 35 -23.44 17.29 19.14
C GLU A 35 -23.17 18.79 18.87
N GLY A 36 -22.74 19.12 17.64
CA GLY A 36 -22.35 20.47 17.24
C GLY A 36 -20.96 20.60 16.59
N ASP A 37 -20.11 19.57 16.65
CA ASP A 37 -18.81 19.60 15.98
C ASP A 37 -18.95 19.49 14.45
N GLN A 38 -18.46 20.50 13.71
CA GLN A 38 -18.43 20.47 12.25
C GLN A 38 -17.24 19.63 11.76
N VAL A 39 -17.51 18.37 11.45
CA VAL A 39 -16.54 17.49 10.77
C VAL A 39 -16.46 17.89 9.29
N LYS A 40 -15.27 18.24 8.83
CA LYS A 40 -15.02 18.59 7.43
C LYS A 40 -14.93 17.30 6.59
N GLU A 41 -16.06 16.84 6.07
CA GLU A 41 -16.11 15.72 5.13
C GLU A 41 -15.49 16.13 3.79
N SER A 42 -14.32 15.59 3.44
CA SER A 42 -13.62 15.88 2.17
C SER A 42 -13.79 14.77 1.13
N SER A 43 -14.82 13.94 1.22
CA SER A 43 -15.11 12.90 0.23
C SER A 43 -16.59 12.90 -0.11
N GLY A 44 -16.92 13.45 -1.28
CA GLY A 44 -18.26 13.42 -1.82
C GLY A 44 -18.72 11.99 -2.09
N THR A 45 -19.62 11.50 -1.25
CA THR A 45 -20.49 10.37 -1.57
C THR A 45 -21.91 10.76 -1.20
N GLN A 46 -22.71 11.12 -2.21
CA GLN A 46 -24.15 11.31 -2.06
C GLN A 46 -24.78 10.00 -1.56
N THR A 47 -25.38 10.03 -0.38
CA THR A 47 -26.25 8.97 0.13
C THR A 47 -27.63 9.11 -0.52
N TYR A 48 -28.01 8.17 -1.38
CA TYR A 48 -29.40 7.99 -1.76
C TYR A 48 -30.13 7.22 -0.65
N ARG A 49 -31.08 7.88 0.03
CA ARG A 49 -32.15 7.18 0.76
C ARG A 49 -33.13 6.63 -0.28
N GLY A 50 -33.19 5.32 -0.43
CA GLY A 50 -34.08 4.64 -1.38
C GLY A 50 -34.70 3.40 -0.75
N ILE A 51 -36.02 3.45 -0.63
CA ILE A 51 -36.93 2.44 -0.09
C ILE A 51 -36.73 1.11 -0.85
N PHE A 52 -36.60 -0.02 -0.13
CA PHE A 52 -36.47 -1.34 -0.73
C PHE A 52 -37.84 -1.78 -1.29
N GLN A 53 -38.05 -1.65 -2.59
CA GLN A 53 -39.11 -2.39 -3.29
C GLN A 53 -38.48 -3.67 -3.83
N GLU A 54 -38.98 -4.82 -3.38
CA GLU A 54 -38.63 -6.12 -3.96
C GLU A 54 -39.01 -6.13 -5.44
N ALA A 55 -38.03 -6.41 -6.31
CA ALA A 55 -38.24 -6.46 -7.74
C ALA A 55 -38.94 -7.77 -8.15
N PRO A 56 -39.97 -7.73 -9.01
CA PRO A 56 -40.53 -8.95 -9.60
C PRO A 56 -39.48 -9.63 -10.49
N SER A 57 -39.45 -10.97 -10.43
CA SER A 57 -38.48 -11.82 -11.12
C SER A 57 -38.43 -11.55 -12.63
N LEU A 58 -37.22 -11.29 -13.14
CA LEU A 58 -36.99 -11.00 -14.56
C LEU A 58 -37.04 -12.29 -15.38
N PRO A 59 -37.73 -12.32 -16.54
CA PRO A 59 -37.62 -13.44 -17.47
C PRO A 59 -36.25 -13.45 -18.15
N SER A 60 -35.58 -14.59 -18.05
CA SER A 60 -34.36 -14.93 -18.76
C SER A 60 -34.63 -15.05 -20.26
N LYS A 61 -34.37 -13.98 -21.02
CA LYS A 61 -34.06 -14.06 -22.46
C LYS A 61 -33.06 -12.97 -22.82
N PHE A 62 -31.81 -13.38 -22.99
CA PHE A 62 -30.72 -12.52 -23.43
C PHE A 62 -30.65 -12.56 -24.96
N ASP A 63 -31.39 -11.68 -25.62
CA ASP A 63 -31.19 -11.40 -27.04
C ASP A 63 -30.10 -10.32 -27.16
N GLN A 64 -28.90 -10.73 -27.61
CA GLN A 64 -27.86 -9.82 -28.08
C GLN A 64 -28.25 -9.23 -29.43
N THR A 65 -29.26 -8.36 -29.44
CA THR A 65 -29.40 -7.39 -30.53
C THR A 65 -28.37 -6.30 -30.30
N ILE A 66 -27.41 -6.22 -31.23
CA ILE A 66 -26.36 -5.19 -31.26
C ILE A 66 -27.06 -3.84 -31.36
N LEU A 67 -27.19 -3.12 -30.25
CA LEU A 67 -27.74 -1.77 -30.26
C LEU A 67 -26.74 -0.84 -30.97
N PRO A 68 -27.20 0.01 -31.91
CA PRO A 68 -26.34 1.03 -32.50
C PRO A 68 -25.82 1.97 -31.41
N ASN A 69 -24.57 2.37 -31.57
CA ASN A 69 -23.75 3.12 -30.63
C ASN A 69 -24.51 4.32 -30.04
N ARG A 70 -24.97 4.21 -28.78
CA ARG A 70 -25.71 5.26 -28.07
C ARG A 70 -24.75 6.28 -27.49
N GLU A 71 -24.16 7.14 -28.31
CA GLU A 71 -23.39 8.30 -27.83
C GLU A 71 -24.30 9.34 -27.15
N ASP A 72 -25.59 9.43 -27.54
CA ASP A 72 -26.55 10.40 -26.99
C ASP A 72 -26.99 10.12 -25.54
N LYS A 73 -26.77 8.89 -25.04
CA LYS A 73 -27.25 8.50 -23.70
C LYS A 73 -26.36 9.01 -22.57
N PHE A 74 -25.13 9.43 -22.88
CA PHE A 74 -24.18 9.95 -21.89
C PHE A 74 -23.42 11.15 -22.46
N PRO A 75 -24.06 12.32 -22.61
CA PRO A 75 -23.40 13.54 -23.10
C PRO A 75 -22.22 13.98 -22.21
N SER A 76 -22.17 13.49 -20.98
CA SER A 76 -21.08 13.71 -20.02
C SER A 76 -19.88 12.77 -20.20
N ARG A 77 -19.92 11.80 -21.11
CA ARG A 77 -18.78 10.93 -21.42
C ARG A 77 -17.77 11.72 -22.27
N LYS A 78 -17.13 12.71 -21.66
CA LYS A 78 -15.97 13.39 -22.23
C LYS A 78 -14.91 12.34 -22.56
N LYS A 79 -14.52 12.24 -23.84
CA LYS A 79 -13.47 11.34 -24.31
C LYS A 79 -12.13 11.78 -23.69
N ASN A 80 -11.60 10.89 -22.84
CA ASN A 80 -10.27 10.74 -22.21
C ASN A 80 -9.51 11.97 -21.68
N PRO A 81 -8.97 11.92 -20.44
CA PRO A 81 -7.77 12.69 -20.15
C PRO A 81 -6.62 12.12 -20.99
N THR A 82 -5.94 13.00 -21.73
CA THR A 82 -4.64 12.77 -22.35
C THR A 82 -3.76 12.01 -21.35
N LYS A 83 -3.18 10.88 -21.76
CA LYS A 83 -2.13 10.23 -20.97
C LYS A 83 -1.11 11.32 -20.65
N PRO A 84 -0.75 11.57 -19.38
CA PRO A 84 0.30 12.53 -19.10
C PRO A 84 1.55 12.06 -19.86
N ASP A 85 2.17 12.97 -20.62
CA ASP A 85 3.50 12.73 -21.14
C ASP A 85 4.36 12.26 -19.96
N ILE A 86 4.95 11.08 -20.10
CA ILE A 86 5.87 10.53 -19.11
C ILE A 86 7.08 11.46 -19.12
N VAL A 87 7.03 12.47 -18.26
CA VAL A 87 8.19 13.27 -17.93
C VAL A 87 9.10 12.30 -17.18
N GLU A 88 10.24 11.96 -17.77
CA GLU A 88 11.35 11.38 -17.02
C GLU A 88 11.74 12.41 -15.96
N VAL A 89 11.17 12.24 -14.77
CA VAL A 89 11.49 13.06 -13.61
C VAL A 89 12.95 12.80 -13.34
N GLU A 90 13.80 13.75 -13.73
CA GLU A 90 15.20 13.84 -13.37
C GLU A 90 15.34 13.34 -11.93
N ASP A 91 16.06 12.22 -11.79
CA ASP A 91 16.29 11.47 -10.56
C ASP A 91 17.19 12.26 -9.61
N SER A 92 16.80 13.51 -9.30
CA SER A 92 17.40 14.25 -8.21
C SER A 92 17.25 13.38 -6.97
N PRO A 93 18.37 12.94 -6.36
CA PRO A 93 18.33 12.00 -5.27
C PRO A 93 17.65 12.69 -4.10
N GLY A 94 16.36 12.39 -3.90
CA GLY A 94 15.60 12.86 -2.77
C GLY A 94 16.26 12.44 -1.45
N PRO A 95 15.81 12.98 -0.31
CA PRO A 95 16.38 12.63 0.98
C PRO A 95 16.30 11.12 1.21
N VAL A 96 17.41 10.55 1.69
CA VAL A 96 17.51 9.13 1.99
C VAL A 96 16.63 8.80 3.20
N SER A 97 15.94 7.66 3.12
CA SER A 97 15.15 7.11 4.24
C SER A 97 15.97 6.11 5.04
N LYS A 98 16.48 5.08 4.38
CA LYS A 98 17.29 4.03 5.03
C LYS A 98 18.14 3.23 4.04
N ILE A 99 19.16 2.57 4.57
CA ILE A 99 19.96 1.56 3.86
C ILE A 99 19.39 0.18 4.19
N ILE A 100 19.09 -0.62 3.17
CA ILE A 100 18.48 -1.94 3.31
C ILE A 100 19.52 -3.06 3.28
N ARG A 101 20.46 -2.97 2.33
CA ARG A 101 21.46 -4.03 2.09
C ARG A 101 22.81 -3.43 1.80
N ALA A 102 23.83 -4.25 1.96
CA ALA A 102 25.19 -3.95 1.54
C ALA A 102 25.75 -5.12 0.73
N ARG A 103 26.48 -4.80 -0.33
CA ARG A 103 27.23 -5.77 -1.13
C ARG A 103 28.63 -5.26 -1.40
N LYS A 104 29.56 -6.17 -1.66
CA LYS A 104 30.91 -5.84 -2.13
C LYS A 104 31.00 -6.26 -3.58
N ILE A 105 31.38 -5.33 -4.45
CA ILE A 105 31.59 -5.60 -5.88
C ILE A 105 33.01 -5.20 -6.26
N ARG A 106 33.57 -5.87 -7.27
CA ARG A 106 34.86 -5.49 -7.84
C ARG A 106 34.62 -4.78 -9.16
N LEU A 107 34.64 -3.45 -9.14
CA LEU A 107 34.43 -2.58 -10.30
C LEU A 107 35.74 -1.89 -10.65
N ASN A 108 36.13 -1.86 -11.92
CA ASN A 108 37.37 -1.20 -12.39
C ASN A 108 38.64 -1.69 -11.65
N ARG A 109 38.73 -3.01 -11.42
CA ARG A 109 39.80 -3.67 -10.63
C ARG A 109 39.87 -3.28 -9.15
N LYS A 110 39.01 -2.37 -8.68
CA LYS A 110 38.90 -1.93 -7.30
C LYS A 110 37.73 -2.60 -6.60
N ASP A 111 37.97 -2.99 -5.35
CA ASP A 111 36.93 -3.52 -4.49
C ASP A 111 36.15 -2.36 -3.88
N GLN A 112 34.88 -2.20 -4.25
CA GLN A 112 34.00 -1.16 -3.73
C GLN A 112 32.80 -1.75 -2.99
N ARG A 113 32.40 -1.08 -1.91
CA ARG A 113 31.18 -1.41 -1.18
C ARG A 113 30.04 -0.57 -1.73
N GLN A 114 28.93 -1.24 -2.03
CA GLN A 114 27.69 -0.60 -2.42
C GLN A 114 26.60 -0.90 -1.40
N TYR A 115 25.72 0.08 -1.24
CA TYR A 115 24.59 0.03 -0.33
C TYR A 115 23.30 0.21 -1.11
N LEU A 116 22.29 -0.60 -0.81
CA LEU A 116 20.96 -0.47 -1.39
C LEU A 116 20.21 0.58 -0.58
N VAL A 117 19.97 1.72 -1.20
CA VAL A 117 19.40 2.90 -0.56
C VAL A 117 17.93 3.03 -0.94
N ARG A 118 17.08 3.21 0.08
CA ARG A 118 15.68 3.58 -0.09
C ARG A 118 15.50 5.06 0.17
N PHE A 119 14.90 5.74 -0.80
CA PHE A 119 14.58 7.16 -0.71
C PHE A 119 13.26 7.40 0.02
N LYS A 120 13.10 8.56 0.65
CA LYS A 120 11.84 8.94 1.28
C LYS A 120 10.76 9.13 0.20
N HIS A 121 9.54 8.68 0.52
CA HIS A 121 8.37 8.81 -0.36
C HIS A 121 8.50 8.10 -1.72
N GLN A 122 9.44 7.17 -1.86
CA GLN A 122 9.60 6.34 -3.06
C GLN A 122 9.24 4.88 -2.77
N THR A 123 8.72 4.19 -3.79
CA THR A 123 8.42 2.75 -3.72
C THR A 123 9.69 1.92 -3.83
N ALA A 124 9.60 0.64 -3.45
CA ALA A 124 10.74 -0.29 -3.48
C ALA A 124 11.37 -0.45 -4.87
N ASP A 125 10.60 -0.18 -5.93
CA ASP A 125 11.07 -0.26 -7.31
C ASP A 125 12.12 0.80 -7.64
N LYS A 126 12.16 1.91 -6.89
CA LYS A 126 13.12 3.00 -7.06
C LYS A 126 14.35 2.87 -6.13
N ASP A 127 14.48 1.77 -5.40
CA ASP A 127 15.65 1.52 -4.56
C ASP A 127 16.91 1.35 -5.44
N LYS A 128 17.99 2.09 -5.15
CA LYS A 128 19.20 2.11 -5.98
C LYS A 128 20.44 1.69 -5.20
N TRP A 129 21.36 0.99 -5.88
CA TRP A 129 22.67 0.65 -5.34
C TRP A 129 23.63 1.81 -5.52
N LEU A 130 24.06 2.42 -4.41
CA LEU A 130 24.95 3.57 -4.39
C LEU A 130 26.26 3.24 -3.66
N ALA A 131 27.35 3.86 -4.10
CA ALA A 131 28.63 3.84 -3.39
C ALA A 131 28.55 4.72 -2.13
N GLU A 132 29.43 4.48 -1.16
CA GLU A 132 29.44 5.23 0.11
C GLU A 132 29.51 6.76 -0.10
N ASP A 133 30.28 7.21 -1.08
CA ASP A 133 30.47 8.63 -1.39
C ASP A 133 29.26 9.28 -2.08
N ALA A 134 28.41 8.49 -2.74
CA ALA A 134 27.28 8.97 -3.52
C ALA A 134 25.97 9.07 -2.70
N ILE A 135 26.01 8.76 -1.40
CA ILE A 135 24.82 8.73 -0.53
C ILE A 135 24.72 10.05 0.24
N PRO A 136 23.63 10.82 0.05
CA PRO A 136 23.35 11.98 0.90
C PRO A 136 23.23 11.57 2.37
N ASP A 137 23.92 12.28 3.26
CA ASP A 137 24.00 11.98 4.70
C ASP A 137 24.37 10.51 5.00
N GLY A 138 25.28 9.94 4.19
CA GLY A 138 25.63 8.51 4.26
C GLY A 138 26.08 8.04 5.65
N ASN A 139 26.84 8.85 6.38
CA ASN A 139 27.35 8.45 7.71
C ASN A 139 26.20 8.23 8.73
N LEU A 140 25.17 9.07 8.72
CA LEU A 140 24.00 8.92 9.60
C LEU A 140 23.30 7.58 9.34
N HIS A 141 23.05 7.27 8.07
CA HIS A 141 22.37 6.04 7.65
C HIS A 141 23.24 4.79 7.82
N LEU A 142 24.56 4.92 7.66
CA LEU A 142 25.50 3.80 7.88
C LEU A 142 25.62 3.44 9.36
N ARG A 143 25.54 4.43 10.26
CA ARG A 143 25.56 4.19 11.71
C ARG A 143 24.37 3.36 12.17
N SER A 144 23.17 3.60 11.64
CA SER A 144 21.97 2.82 11.96
C SER A 144 21.96 1.43 11.30
N PHE A 145 22.55 1.29 10.10
CA PHE A 145 22.60 0.03 9.36
C PHE A 145 23.63 -1.00 9.90
N ARG A 146 24.80 -0.54 10.37
CA ARG A 146 25.86 -1.43 10.90
C ARG A 146 25.38 -2.37 12.03
N PRO A 147 24.64 -1.90 13.06
CA PRO A 147 24.15 -2.78 14.12
C PRO A 147 23.04 -3.72 13.64
N SER A 148 22.08 -3.25 12.84
CA SER A 148 20.99 -4.11 12.34
C SER A 148 21.49 -5.30 11.52
N ARG A 149 22.58 -5.11 10.77
CA ARG A 149 23.21 -6.20 10.02
C ARG A 149 23.85 -7.26 10.92
N ARG A 150 24.31 -6.89 12.12
CA ARG A 150 24.91 -7.87 13.06
C ARG A 150 23.83 -8.76 13.65
N THR A 151 22.67 -8.19 14.01
CA THR A 151 21.55 -8.94 14.58
C THR A 151 20.93 -9.88 13.56
N GLU A 152 20.75 -9.45 12.31
CA GLU A 152 20.23 -10.30 11.22
C GLU A 152 21.08 -11.56 11.00
N LYS A 153 22.41 -11.41 11.02
CA LYS A 153 23.33 -12.55 10.87
C LYS A 153 23.34 -13.52 12.05
N SER A 154 22.90 -13.08 13.22
CA SER A 154 22.92 -13.90 14.44
C SER A 154 21.67 -14.75 14.63
N HIS A 155 20.62 -14.53 13.82
CA HIS A 155 19.35 -15.25 13.88
C HIS A 155 19.14 -16.21 12.69
N GLN A 156 20.19 -16.42 11.88
CA GLN A 156 20.27 -17.46 10.85
C GLN A 156 21.25 -18.53 11.29
#